data_AF-A0A3N5SDQ1-F1
#
_entry.id   AF-A0A3N5SDQ1-F1
#
_cell.length_a   1.000
_cell.length_b   1.000
_cell.length_c   1.000
_cell.angle_alpha   90.00
_cell.angle_beta   90.00
_cell.angle_gamma   90.00
#
_symmetry.space_group_name_H-M   'P 1'
#
loop_
_entity.id
_entity.type
_entity.pdbx_description
1 polymer ?
#
loop_
_entity_poly.entity_id
_entity_poly.type
_entity_poly.pdbx_seq_one_letter_code
_entity_poly.pdbx_strand_id
1 'polypeptide(L)'
;MMKRLLPLLSILIVLSVLLSACGGAATPAAPEPTQPPPAATEKTEPVATEAPTEPPAATEAPKPVTITFYQRGYIEGGTDAGTVSTDKAVQKFMGANPHITVNIVGIPWTAEGDTKLETALAARSDINVFRVTSPNLPRYAKQGILSEITPFLTEEDQADFYESGFQVATVDGKVWAWP
;
A
#
# COMPACT_ATOMS: atom_id res chain seq x y z
N MET A 1 41.46 43.24 0.31
CA MET A 1 40.41 43.58 -0.68
C MET A 1 39.89 42.38 -1.51
N MET A 2 40.42 41.15 -1.36
CA MET A 2 39.96 39.97 -2.15
C MET A 2 38.76 39.18 -1.56
N LYS A 3 38.32 39.47 -0.33
CA LYS A 3 37.16 38.78 0.29
C LYS A 3 35.79 39.29 -0.19
N ARG A 4 35.72 40.44 -0.84
CA ARG A 4 34.47 40.98 -1.43
C ARG A 4 34.28 40.64 -2.92
N LEU A 5 35.31 40.09 -3.58
CA LEU A 5 35.21 39.60 -4.96
C LEU A 5 34.62 38.19 -5.05
N LEU A 6 34.81 37.36 -4.02
CA LEU A 6 34.35 35.97 -4.00
C LEU A 6 32.82 35.79 -4.14
N PRO A 7 31.95 36.58 -3.46
CA PRO A 7 30.51 36.45 -3.66
C PRO A 7 30.03 37.01 -5.01
N LEU A 8 30.72 38.00 -5.57
CA LEU A 8 30.38 38.57 -6.89
C LEU A 8 30.71 37.59 -8.03
N LEU A 9 31.81 36.83 -7.92
CA LEU A 9 32.20 35.83 -8.92
C LEU A 9 31.26 34.60 -8.88
N SER A 10 30.76 34.23 -7.70
CA SER A 10 29.83 33.11 -7.54
C SER A 10 28.44 33.41 -8.13
N ILE A 11 27.98 34.68 -8.06
CA ILE A 11 26.72 35.11 -8.67
C ILE A 11 26.81 35.17 -10.21
N LEU A 12 28.00 35.48 -10.76
CA LEU A 12 28.21 35.56 -12.21
C LEU A 12 28.22 34.16 -12.88
N ILE A 13 28.69 33.13 -12.17
CA ILE A 13 28.74 31.74 -12.65
C ILE A 13 27.36 31.07 -12.61
N VAL A 14 26.48 31.47 -11.70
CA VAL A 14 25.10 30.95 -11.64
C VAL A 14 24.23 31.57 -12.75
N LEU A 15 24.51 32.81 -13.15
CA LEU A 15 23.73 33.51 -14.19
C LEU A 15 24.06 33.03 -15.63
N SER A 16 25.22 32.42 -15.85
CA SER A 16 25.63 31.93 -17.18
C SER A 16 25.03 30.58 -17.57
N VAL A 17 24.45 29.83 -16.62
CA VAL A 17 23.82 28.51 -16.89
C VAL A 17 22.36 28.64 -17.34
N LEU A 18 21.73 29.81 -17.16
CA LEU A 18 20.31 30.03 -17.47
C LEU A 18 20.03 30.51 -18.91
N LEU A 19 21.05 30.73 -19.75
CA LEU A 19 20.89 31.35 -21.08
C LEU A 19 20.99 30.40 -22.28
N SER A 20 21.16 29.08 -22.12
CA SER A 20 21.30 28.14 -23.24
C SER A 20 20.10 27.21 -23.51
N ALA A 21 18.93 27.50 -22.93
CA ALA A 21 17.73 26.66 -23.10
C ALA A 21 16.56 27.47 -23.69
N CYS A 22 16.75 28.01 -24.89
CA CYS A 22 15.66 28.43 -25.76
C CYS A 22 16.08 28.22 -27.22
N GLY A 23 16.27 26.95 -27.59
CA GLY A 23 16.38 26.50 -28.98
C GLY A 23 15.07 25.83 -29.36
N GLY A 24 14.29 26.46 -30.24
CA GLY A 24 12.93 26.06 -30.57
C GLY A 24 12.81 24.80 -31.42
N ALA A 25 11.60 24.26 -31.47
CA ALA A 25 11.09 23.49 -32.61
C ALA A 25 9.55 23.34 -32.52
N ALA A 26 8.91 23.94 -33.52
CA ALA A 26 7.70 23.51 -34.23
C ALA A 26 6.49 22.95 -33.45
N THR A 27 5.44 23.77 -33.44
CA THR A 27 4.02 23.39 -33.42
C THR A 27 3.64 22.54 -34.64
N PRO A 28 3.03 21.36 -34.45
CA PRO A 28 2.22 20.73 -35.48
C PRO A 28 0.74 21.08 -35.29
N ALA A 29 0.11 21.39 -36.42
CA ALA A 29 -1.25 21.88 -36.56
C ALA A 29 -2.32 20.87 -36.10
N ALA A 30 -3.39 21.43 -35.54
CA ALA A 30 -4.67 20.75 -35.35
C ALA A 30 -5.36 20.50 -36.72
N PRO A 31 -5.95 19.32 -36.94
CA PRO A 31 -6.99 19.15 -37.95
C PRO A 31 -8.37 19.49 -37.35
N GLU A 32 -9.07 20.39 -38.04
CA GLU A 32 -10.50 20.68 -37.85
C GLU A 32 -11.40 19.52 -38.34
N PRO A 33 -12.68 19.49 -37.90
CA PRO A 33 -13.54 18.31 -37.95
C PRO A 33 -14.22 18.15 -39.32
N THR A 34 -14.20 16.92 -39.85
CA THR A 34 -14.96 16.57 -41.05
C THR A 34 -16.34 16.05 -40.66
N GLN A 35 -17.37 16.69 -41.21
CA GLN A 35 -18.78 16.34 -41.07
C GLN A 35 -19.13 14.96 -41.66
N PRO A 36 -20.22 14.32 -41.19
CA PRO A 36 -20.56 12.94 -41.54
C PRO A 36 -21.42 12.85 -42.82
N PRO A 37 -21.28 11.78 -43.61
CA PRO A 37 -22.27 11.36 -44.61
C PRO A 37 -22.99 10.06 -44.14
N PRO A 38 -24.08 9.63 -44.80
CA PRO A 38 -25.42 9.60 -44.22
C PRO A 38 -25.83 8.22 -43.71
N ALA A 39 -26.92 8.22 -42.94
CA ALA A 39 -27.67 7.06 -42.49
C ALA A 39 -27.99 6.09 -43.65
N ALA A 40 -27.63 4.82 -43.47
CA ALA A 40 -28.02 3.72 -44.32
C ALA A 40 -28.59 2.59 -43.46
N THR A 41 -29.90 2.40 -43.62
CA THR A 41 -30.61 1.12 -43.63
C THR A 41 -30.54 0.23 -42.39
N GLU A 42 -31.61 0.35 -41.60
CA GLU A 42 -32.19 -0.67 -40.74
C GLU A 42 -32.16 -2.04 -41.42
N LYS A 43 -31.33 -2.95 -40.90
CA LYS A 43 -31.36 -4.37 -41.21
C LYS A 43 -31.93 -5.07 -40.00
N THR A 44 -33.19 -5.50 -40.11
CA THR A 44 -33.85 -6.37 -39.15
C THR A 44 -33.09 -7.70 -39.08
N GLU A 45 -32.31 -7.89 -38.02
CA GLU A 45 -31.73 -9.17 -37.65
C GLU A 45 -32.79 -10.02 -36.92
N PRO A 46 -32.80 -11.34 -37.15
CA PRO A 46 -33.77 -12.23 -36.53
C PRO A 46 -33.43 -12.39 -35.05
N VAL A 47 -34.46 -12.30 -34.22
CA VAL A 47 -34.46 -12.50 -32.78
C VAL A 47 -33.68 -13.79 -32.44
N ALA A 48 -32.52 -13.60 -31.81
CA ALA A 48 -31.79 -14.67 -31.16
C ALA A 48 -32.68 -15.20 -30.02
N THR A 49 -32.93 -16.51 -30.08
CA THR A 49 -33.57 -17.29 -29.03
C THR A 49 -32.84 -17.06 -27.70
N GLU A 50 -33.57 -16.60 -26.68
CA GLU A 50 -33.09 -16.49 -25.31
C GLU A 50 -32.62 -17.87 -24.84
N ALA A 51 -31.31 -18.00 -24.63
CA ALA A 51 -30.74 -19.12 -23.89
C ALA A 51 -31.26 -19.04 -22.44
N PRO A 52 -31.58 -20.18 -21.79
CA PRO A 52 -31.99 -20.19 -20.40
C PRO A 52 -30.93 -19.50 -19.52
N THR A 53 -31.35 -18.43 -18.84
CA THR A 53 -30.59 -17.81 -17.75
C THR A 53 -30.24 -18.88 -16.73
N GLU A 54 -28.96 -19.25 -16.64
CA GLU A 54 -28.45 -20.05 -15.53
C GLU A 54 -28.80 -19.35 -14.21
N PRO A 55 -29.31 -20.10 -13.21
CA PRO A 55 -29.48 -19.56 -11.86
C PRO A 55 -28.15 -18.98 -11.36
N PRO A 56 -28.16 -17.88 -10.60
CA PRO A 56 -26.92 -17.32 -10.05
C PRO A 56 -26.17 -18.41 -9.31
N ALA A 57 -24.90 -18.63 -9.68
CA ALA A 57 -24.03 -19.54 -8.95
C ALA A 57 -24.08 -19.15 -7.47
N ALA A 58 -24.46 -20.09 -6.61
CA ALA A 58 -24.48 -19.88 -5.18
C ALA A 58 -23.06 -19.51 -4.73
N THR A 59 -22.90 -18.32 -4.17
CA THR A 59 -21.65 -17.89 -3.54
C THR A 59 -21.27 -18.92 -2.47
N GLU A 60 -20.21 -19.69 -2.69
CA GLU A 60 -19.69 -20.61 -1.68
C GLU A 60 -19.41 -19.84 -0.38
N ALA A 61 -19.85 -20.42 0.74
CA ALA A 61 -19.54 -19.83 2.04
C ALA A 61 -18.02 -19.76 2.25
N PRO A 62 -17.48 -18.67 2.80
CA PRO A 62 -16.05 -18.51 2.97
C PRO A 62 -15.49 -19.57 3.93
N LYS A 63 -14.33 -20.13 3.57
CA LYS A 63 -13.66 -21.17 4.36
C LYS A 63 -13.17 -20.60 5.70
N PRO A 64 -13.14 -21.40 6.78
CA PRO A 64 -12.54 -20.98 8.05
C PRO A 64 -11.05 -20.63 7.89
N VAL A 65 -10.64 -19.50 8.46
CA VAL A 65 -9.24 -19.01 8.47
C VAL A 65 -8.82 -18.66 9.89
N THR A 66 -7.57 -18.96 10.24
CA THR A 66 -6.94 -18.50 11.48
C THR A 66 -5.77 -17.57 11.14
N ILE A 67 -5.73 -16.41 11.77
CA ILE A 67 -4.67 -15.41 11.64
C ILE A 67 -3.95 -15.30 12.98
N THR A 68 -2.66 -15.61 13.02
CA THR A 68 -1.81 -15.36 14.19
C THR A 68 -1.18 -13.96 14.08
N PHE A 69 -1.54 -13.08 15.01
CA PHE A 69 -1.12 -11.68 15.06
C PHE A 69 -0.17 -11.41 16.23
N TYR A 70 1.10 -11.14 15.94
CA TYR A 70 2.12 -10.81 16.93
C TYR A 70 2.10 -9.31 17.24
N GLN A 71 1.51 -8.93 18.37
CA GLN A 71 1.32 -7.54 18.76
C GLN A 71 2.31 -7.09 19.82
N ARG A 72 3.10 -6.06 19.49
CA ARG A 72 4.06 -5.45 20.41
C ARG A 72 3.33 -4.68 21.51
N GLY A 73 3.71 -4.91 22.77
CA GLY A 73 3.12 -4.28 23.95
C GLY A 73 1.77 -4.84 24.38
N TYR A 74 1.27 -5.89 23.74
CA TYR A 74 0.00 -6.51 24.12
C TYR A 74 0.14 -7.46 25.30
N ILE A 75 -0.77 -7.36 26.26
CA ILE A 75 -0.91 -8.28 27.39
C ILE A 75 -2.40 -8.66 27.47
N GLU A 76 -2.74 -9.94 27.33
CA GLU A 76 -4.13 -10.38 27.42
C GLU A 76 -4.79 -9.95 28.74
N GLY A 77 -5.96 -9.31 28.64
CA GLY A 77 -6.68 -8.76 29.80
C GLY A 77 -6.04 -7.50 30.41
N GLY A 78 -4.98 -6.95 29.78
CA GLY A 78 -4.37 -5.69 30.16
C GLY A 78 -5.33 -4.51 29.99
N THR A 79 -5.17 -3.49 30.83
CA THR A 79 -6.02 -2.29 30.83
C THR A 79 -5.36 -1.09 30.17
N ASP A 80 -4.14 -1.24 29.66
CA ASP A 80 -3.46 -0.17 28.93
C ASP A 80 -4.16 0.11 27.59
N ALA A 81 -3.98 1.33 27.08
CA ALA A 81 -4.67 1.76 25.87
C ALA A 81 -4.33 0.90 24.63
N GLY A 82 -3.11 0.37 24.55
CA GLY A 82 -2.67 -0.47 23.42
C GLY A 82 -3.38 -1.81 23.42
N THR A 83 -3.44 -2.48 24.57
CA THR A 83 -4.20 -3.73 24.73
C THR A 83 -5.68 -3.51 24.45
N VAL A 84 -6.32 -2.54 25.12
CA VAL A 84 -7.77 -2.30 25.00
C VAL A 84 -8.18 -1.93 23.56
N SER A 85 -7.37 -1.13 22.86
CA SER A 85 -7.65 -0.78 21.46
C SER A 85 -7.44 -1.97 20.52
N THR A 86 -6.40 -2.78 20.75
CA THR A 86 -6.14 -3.99 19.97
C THR A 86 -7.28 -4.99 20.12
N ASP A 87 -7.74 -5.28 21.35
CA ASP A 87 -8.85 -6.20 21.60
C ASP A 87 -10.13 -5.74 20.91
N LYS A 88 -10.47 -4.45 21.02
CA LYS A 88 -11.66 -3.89 20.36
C LYS A 88 -11.57 -3.99 18.83
N ALA A 89 -10.40 -3.71 18.25
CA ALA A 89 -10.19 -3.80 16.81
C ALA A 89 -10.35 -5.25 16.33
N VAL A 90 -9.71 -6.20 17.01
CA VAL A 90 -9.81 -7.63 16.68
C VAL A 90 -11.23 -8.16 16.87
N GLN A 91 -11.91 -7.79 17.95
CA GLN A 91 -13.31 -8.17 18.18
C GLN A 91 -14.23 -7.66 17.07
N LYS A 92 -14.09 -6.38 16.67
CA LYS A 92 -14.87 -5.80 15.57
C LYS A 92 -14.58 -6.51 14.26
N PHE A 93 -13.31 -6.80 13.98
CA PHE A 93 -12.90 -7.52 12.77
C PHE A 93 -13.49 -8.93 12.70
N MET A 94 -13.40 -9.71 13.78
CA MET A 94 -13.98 -11.06 13.85
C MET A 94 -15.51 -11.03 13.79
N GLY A 95 -16.15 -10.02 14.38
CA GLY A 95 -17.60 -9.81 14.28
C GLY A 95 -18.07 -9.52 12.85
N ALA A 96 -17.27 -8.78 12.06
CA ALA A 96 -17.54 -8.54 10.65
C ALA A 96 -17.15 -9.73 9.75
N ASN A 97 -16.25 -10.59 10.21
CA ASN A 97 -15.69 -11.70 9.45
C ASN A 97 -15.80 -13.01 10.26
N PRO A 98 -17.01 -13.60 10.40
CA PRO A 98 -17.25 -14.73 11.30
C PRO A 98 -16.52 -16.02 10.91
N HIS A 99 -15.99 -16.08 9.69
CA HIS A 99 -15.16 -17.20 9.22
C HIS A 99 -13.67 -17.04 9.59
N ILE A 100 -13.27 -15.89 10.16
CA ILE A 100 -11.88 -15.61 10.52
C ILE A 100 -11.74 -15.58 12.04
N THR A 101 -10.78 -16.35 12.55
CA THR A 101 -10.33 -16.31 13.94
C THR A 101 -8.98 -15.61 14.01
N VAL A 102 -8.82 -14.65 14.92
CA VAL A 102 -7.54 -13.98 15.14
C VAL A 102 -6.98 -14.39 16.50
N ASN A 103 -5.78 -14.97 16.51
CA ASN A 103 -5.03 -15.29 17.72
C ASN A 103 -3.95 -14.24 17.96
N ILE A 104 -4.06 -13.48 19.04
CA ILE A 104 -3.08 -12.43 19.37
C ILE A 104 -1.96 -13.04 20.21
N VAL A 105 -0.72 -12.84 19.78
CA VAL A 105 0.48 -13.19 20.55
C VAL A 105 1.14 -11.92 21.03
N GLY A 106 1.10 -11.69 22.35
CA GLY A 106 1.76 -10.55 22.98
C GLY A 106 3.29 -10.62 22.89
N ILE A 107 3.90 -9.51 22.49
CA ILE A 107 5.35 -9.31 22.42
C ILE A 107 5.75 -8.12 23.31
N PRO A 108 6.36 -8.32 24.49
CA PRO A 108 6.70 -7.22 25.39
C PRO A 108 7.75 -6.26 24.80
N TRP A 109 7.84 -5.06 25.37
CA TRP A 109 8.88 -4.07 25.07
C TRP A 109 10.20 -4.37 25.81
N THR A 110 10.65 -5.63 25.72
CA THR A 110 11.85 -6.13 26.39
C THR A 110 12.71 -6.92 25.40
N ALA A 111 13.97 -7.16 25.75
CA ALA A 111 14.87 -8.00 24.97
C ALA A 111 14.34 -9.43 24.78
N GLU A 112 13.59 -9.94 25.76
CA GLU A 112 12.89 -11.23 25.66
C GLU A 112 11.80 -11.19 24.58
N GLY A 113 11.01 -10.12 24.53
CA GLY A 113 10.01 -9.91 23.49
C GLY A 113 10.65 -9.84 22.10
N ASP A 114 11.73 -9.09 21.96
CA ASP A 114 12.49 -9.02 20.71
C ASP A 114 13.01 -10.41 20.31
N THR A 115 13.58 -11.17 21.24
CA THR A 115 14.06 -12.54 21.00
C THR A 115 12.94 -13.48 20.58
N LYS A 116 11.76 -13.39 21.20
CA LYS A 116 10.57 -14.18 20.85
C LYS A 116 10.11 -13.89 19.43
N LEU A 117 10.02 -12.62 19.04
CA LEU A 117 9.63 -12.22 17.68
C LEU A 117 10.66 -12.72 16.65
N GLU A 118 11.95 -12.43 16.86
CA GLU A 118 13.01 -12.82 15.93
C GLU A 118 13.10 -14.34 15.77
N THR A 119 12.95 -15.11 16.85
CA THR A 119 12.93 -16.58 16.79
C THR A 119 11.78 -17.09 15.93
N ALA A 120 10.58 -16.53 16.11
CA ALA A 120 9.40 -16.93 15.37
C ALA A 120 9.48 -16.54 13.88
N LEU A 121 10.07 -15.39 13.55
CA LEU A 121 10.34 -14.97 12.17
C LEU A 121 11.41 -15.84 11.51
N ALA A 122 12.50 -16.15 12.22
CA ALA A 122 13.57 -17.01 11.72
C ALA A 122 13.10 -18.46 11.49
N ALA A 123 12.24 -18.96 12.37
CA ALA A 123 11.61 -20.27 12.23
C ALA A 123 10.60 -20.33 11.06
N ARG A 124 10.22 -19.18 10.47
CA ARG A 124 9.12 -19.08 9.50
C ARG A 124 7.86 -19.76 10.04
N SER A 125 7.60 -19.53 11.33
CA SER A 125 6.46 -20.08 12.06
C SER A 125 5.12 -19.55 11.52
N ASP A 126 4.03 -19.83 12.23
CA ASP A 126 2.66 -19.45 11.89
C ASP A 126 2.38 -17.93 12.00
N ILE A 127 3.39 -17.07 12.14
CA ILE A 127 3.19 -15.62 12.11
C ILE A 127 2.57 -15.20 10.78
N ASN A 128 1.38 -14.60 10.84
CA ASN A 128 0.74 -14.01 9.66
C ASN A 128 0.89 -12.49 9.65
N VAL A 129 0.70 -11.85 10.80
CA VAL A 129 0.76 -10.38 10.95
C VAL A 129 1.61 -10.06 12.17
N PHE A 130 2.44 -9.01 12.08
CA PHE A 130 3.17 -8.52 13.24
C PHE A 130 3.47 -7.02 13.12
N ARG A 131 3.70 -6.35 14.25
CA ARG A 131 4.12 -4.96 14.25
C ARG A 131 5.62 -4.86 13.91
N VAL A 132 5.92 -4.26 12.76
CA VAL A 132 7.28 -3.92 12.36
C VAL A 132 7.67 -2.52 12.87
N THR A 133 8.89 -2.36 13.37
CA THR A 133 9.44 -1.04 13.71
C THR A 133 10.12 -0.44 12.49
N SER A 134 10.07 0.89 12.33
CA SER A 134 10.68 1.59 11.19
C SER A 134 12.16 1.23 10.96
N PRO A 135 13.02 1.08 11.99
CA PRO A 135 14.40 0.67 11.78
C PRO A 135 14.57 -0.76 11.24
N ASN A 136 13.64 -1.67 11.57
CA ASN A 136 13.73 -3.08 11.18
C ASN A 136 13.08 -3.36 9.81
N LEU A 137 12.18 -2.50 9.36
CA LEU A 137 11.42 -2.70 8.11
C LEU A 137 12.33 -2.93 6.89
N PRO A 138 13.37 -2.11 6.61
CA PRO A 138 14.24 -2.35 5.46
C PRO A 138 14.99 -3.68 5.52
N ARG A 139 15.40 -4.11 6.72
CA ARG A 139 16.07 -5.39 6.92
C ARG A 139 15.12 -6.55 6.62
N TYR A 140 13.91 -6.53 7.16
CA TYR A 140 12.94 -7.61 6.97
C TYR A 140 12.41 -7.69 5.53
N ALA A 141 12.24 -6.55 4.86
CA ALA A 141 11.92 -6.52 3.43
C ALA A 141 13.02 -7.21 2.61
N LYS A 142 14.29 -6.84 2.81
CA LYS A 142 15.44 -7.42 2.08
C LYS A 142 15.69 -8.89 2.40
N GLN A 143 15.31 -9.35 3.59
CA GLN A 143 15.38 -10.76 3.99
C GLN A 143 14.20 -11.61 3.49
N GLY A 144 13.22 -11.00 2.81
CA GLY A 144 12.01 -11.67 2.35
C GLY A 144 11.15 -12.19 3.50
N ILE A 145 11.18 -11.52 4.64
CA ILE A 145 10.29 -11.81 5.78
C ILE A 145 8.92 -11.17 5.56
N LEU A 146 8.90 -9.96 4.97
CA LEU A 146 7.67 -9.25 4.67
C LEU A 146 7.16 -9.63 3.27
N SER A 147 5.84 -9.65 3.13
CA SER A 147 5.19 -9.64 1.82
C SER A 147 5.02 -8.19 1.36
N GLU A 148 5.23 -7.92 0.07
CA GLU A 148 4.89 -6.64 -0.52
C GLU A 148 3.37 -6.44 -0.45
N ILE A 149 2.91 -5.27 0.00
CA ILE A 149 1.48 -5.00 0.19
C ILE A 149 0.85 -4.17 -0.93
N THR A 150 1.65 -3.61 -1.84
CA THR A 150 1.18 -2.81 -2.99
C THR A 150 -0.01 -3.45 -3.73
N PRO A 151 -0.02 -4.78 -4.00
CA PRO A 151 -1.16 -5.42 -4.69
C PRO A 151 -2.49 -5.44 -3.90
N PHE A 152 -2.43 -5.16 -2.60
CA PHE A 152 -3.58 -5.18 -1.68
C PHE A 152 -3.97 -3.79 -1.17
N LEU A 153 -3.24 -2.74 -1.57
CA LEU A 153 -3.52 -1.35 -1.20
C LEU A 153 -4.35 -0.69 -2.28
N THR A 154 -5.67 -0.59 -2.07
CA THR A 154 -6.54 0.19 -2.95
C THR A 154 -6.26 1.69 -2.82
N GLU A 155 -6.75 2.49 -3.77
CA GLU A 155 -6.66 3.95 -3.65
C GLU A 155 -7.44 4.48 -2.43
N GLU A 156 -8.53 3.82 -2.06
CA GLU A 156 -9.30 4.12 -0.84
C GLU A 156 -8.47 3.83 0.41
N ASP A 157 -7.82 2.67 0.49
CA ASP A 157 -6.92 2.32 1.59
C ASP A 157 -5.77 3.32 1.71
N GLN A 158 -5.23 3.80 0.59
CA GLN A 158 -4.15 4.79 0.62
C GLN A 158 -4.59 6.15 1.13
N ALA A 159 -5.85 6.55 0.86
CA ALA A 159 -6.41 7.81 1.31
C ALA A 159 -6.62 7.87 2.84
N ASP A 160 -6.67 6.71 3.51
CA ASP A 160 -6.79 6.61 4.97
C ASP A 160 -5.51 7.00 5.73
N PHE A 161 -4.37 7.12 5.05
CA PHE A 161 -3.08 7.40 5.67
C PHE A 161 -2.41 8.68 5.14
N TYR A 162 -1.61 9.31 6.00
CA TYR A 162 -0.75 10.40 5.57
C TYR A 162 0.37 9.89 4.68
N GLU A 163 0.76 10.70 3.68
CA GLU A 163 1.89 10.39 2.78
C GLU A 163 3.18 10.05 3.53
N SER A 164 3.44 10.72 4.66
CA SER A 164 4.62 10.47 5.50
C SER A 164 4.66 9.04 6.07
N GLY A 165 3.50 8.40 6.25
CA GLY A 165 3.42 7.00 6.64
C GLY A 165 3.98 6.08 5.55
N PHE A 166 3.55 6.30 4.31
CA PHE A 166 4.04 5.52 3.17
C PHE A 166 5.53 5.72 2.91
N GLN A 167 6.09 6.91 3.19
CA GLN A 167 7.54 7.13 3.10
C GLN A 167 8.33 6.20 4.04
N VAL A 168 7.79 5.90 5.22
CA VAL A 168 8.41 4.98 6.19
C VAL A 168 8.17 3.51 5.81
N ALA A 169 7.01 3.20 5.23
CA ALA A 169 6.64 1.85 4.81
C ALA A 169 7.28 1.40 3.49
N THR A 170 7.91 2.33 2.75
CA THR A 170 8.48 2.07 1.41
C THR A 170 9.96 1.72 1.47
N VAL A 171 10.33 0.62 0.81
CA VAL A 171 11.72 0.19 0.62
C VAL A 171 11.90 -0.24 -0.83
N ASP A 172 12.91 0.34 -1.48
CA ASP A 172 13.25 0.07 -2.88
C ASP A 172 12.04 0.26 -3.83
N GLY A 173 11.23 1.30 -3.56
CA GLY A 173 10.07 1.68 -4.38
C GLY A 173 8.80 0.86 -4.16
N LYS A 174 8.79 -0.05 -3.17
CA LYS A 174 7.66 -0.92 -2.84
C LYS A 174 7.19 -0.72 -1.41
N VAL A 175 5.90 -0.88 -1.16
CA VAL A 175 5.32 -0.76 0.19
C VAL A 175 5.30 -2.13 0.87
N TRP A 176 5.84 -2.21 2.08
CA TRP A 176 6.05 -3.48 2.81
C TRP A 176 5.29 -3.59 4.12
N ALA A 177 4.63 -2.52 4.55
CA ALA A 177 3.84 -2.50 5.78
C ALA A 177 2.69 -1.51 5.62
N TRP A 178 1.58 -1.79 6.32
CA TRP A 178 0.53 -0.81 6.51
C TRP A 178 1.06 0.28 7.47
N PRO A 179 1.08 1.56 7.05
CA PRO A 179 1.79 2.62 7.76
C PRO A 179 1.13 3.09 9.07
#